data_AF-A0AAW1K8U5-F1
#
_entry.id   AF-A0AAW1K8U5-F1
#
_cell.length_a   1.000
_cell.length_b   1.000
_cell.length_c   1.000
_cell.angle_alpha   90.00
_cell.angle_beta   90.00
_cell.angle_gamma   90.00
#
_symmetry.space_group_name_H-M   'P 1'
#
loop_
_entity.id
_entity.type
_entity.pdbx_description
1 polymer ?
#
loop_
_entity_poly.entity_id
_entity_poly.type
_entity_poly.pdbx_seq_one_letter_code
_entity_poly.pdbx_strand_id
1 'polypeptide(L)'
;MSAHVDHLSFHQATKFGFHRLFQYIQGANLNFSRIPMTKPVLTSIVPGSGPLNSSAYSVRFYLPLKFQDDPPVPLPEIHLKPVRWAGHCVAVSKFSGFARDRNVVKEAEKLVASLARSSWVNSTSAYSVAQYDSPFKLIGRVNEVWVDVDGSELDDCRSNGIQVVRNAEPTLTALVSPF
;
A
#
# COMPACT_ATOMS: atom_id res chain seq x y z
N MET A 1 -5.62 -7.56 -5.41
CA MET A 1 -5.69 -8.79 -4.58
C MET A 1 -5.11 -8.51 -3.20
N SER A 2 -5.72 -9.01 -2.12
CA SER A 2 -5.34 -8.68 -0.74
C SER A 2 -5.11 -9.92 0.12
N ALA A 3 -4.10 -9.84 0.99
CA ALA A 3 -3.82 -10.78 2.07
C ALA A 3 -3.98 -10.07 3.42
N HIS A 4 -4.93 -10.50 4.24
CA HIS A 4 -4.98 -10.12 5.65
C HIS A 4 -3.95 -10.91 6.45
N VAL A 5 -3.21 -10.23 7.32
CA VAL A 5 -2.18 -10.83 8.16
C VAL A 5 -2.25 -10.29 9.57
N ASP A 6 -2.60 -11.18 10.51
CA ASP A 6 -2.64 -10.92 11.94
C ASP A 6 -1.24 -11.08 12.54
N HIS A 7 -0.46 -10.01 12.54
CA HIS A 7 0.88 -10.02 13.12
C HIS A 7 1.24 -8.62 13.64
N LEU A 8 1.98 -8.55 14.74
CA LEU A 8 2.42 -7.27 15.34
C LEU A 8 3.57 -6.57 14.57
N SER A 9 4.20 -7.26 13.61
CA SER A 9 5.38 -6.78 12.90
C SER A 9 5.01 -6.51 11.46
N PHE A 10 5.20 -5.27 11.04
CA PHE A 10 5.10 -4.82 9.65
C PHE A 10 5.95 -5.70 8.73
N HIS A 11 7.20 -5.97 9.12
CA HIS A 11 8.11 -6.73 8.26
C HIS A 11 7.64 -8.17 8.06
N GLN A 12 7.27 -8.86 9.15
CA GLN A 12 6.78 -10.23 9.06
C GLN A 12 5.44 -10.29 8.33
N ALA A 13 4.53 -9.36 8.63
CA ALA A 13 3.24 -9.28 7.97
C ALA A 13 3.41 -9.11 6.45
N THR A 14 4.25 -8.16 6.04
CA THR A 14 4.57 -7.93 4.63
C THR A 14 5.16 -9.18 3.99
N LYS A 15 6.10 -9.87 4.66
CA LYS A 15 6.73 -11.09 4.14
C LYS A 15 5.71 -12.21 3.93
N PHE A 16 4.85 -12.48 4.92
CA PHE A 16 3.86 -13.55 4.85
C PHE A 16 2.75 -13.25 3.84
N GLY A 17 2.24 -12.01 3.83
CA GLY A 17 1.24 -11.57 2.85
C GLY A 17 1.79 -11.60 1.43
N PHE A 18 3.02 -11.10 1.22
CA PHE A 18 3.70 -11.17 -0.08
C PHE A 18 3.86 -12.61 -0.55
N HIS A 19 4.27 -13.54 0.32
CA HIS A 19 4.45 -14.93 -0.06
C HIS A 19 3.16 -15.56 -0.58
N ARG A 20 2.02 -15.32 0.10
CA ARG A 20 0.70 -15.80 -0.32
C ARG A 20 0.27 -15.19 -1.65
N LEU A 21 0.44 -13.86 -1.81
CA LEU A 21 0.17 -13.17 -3.08
C LEU A 21 1.07 -13.67 -4.21
N PHE A 22 2.33 -14.00 -3.92
CA PHE A 22 3.28 -14.53 -4.88
C PHE A 22 2.87 -15.93 -5.36
N GLN A 23 2.43 -16.81 -4.45
CA GLN A 23 1.88 -18.12 -4.83
C GLN A 23 0.68 -17.95 -5.79
N TYR A 24 -0.23 -17.03 -5.47
CA TYR A 24 -1.41 -16.74 -6.30
C TYR A 24 -1.05 -16.36 -7.73
N ILE A 25 -0.17 -15.37 -7.92
CA ILE A 25 0.24 -14.93 -9.27
C ILE A 25 1.06 -15.99 -10.00
N GLN A 26 1.64 -16.95 -9.30
CA GLN A 26 2.40 -18.07 -9.87
C GLN A 26 1.55 -19.30 -10.20
N GLY A 27 0.23 -19.24 -9.97
CA GLY A 27 -0.70 -20.31 -10.35
C GLY A 27 -1.45 -20.97 -9.20
N ALA A 28 -1.30 -20.52 -7.95
CA ALA A 28 -2.13 -20.98 -6.83
C ALA A 28 -3.54 -20.32 -6.87
N ASN A 29 -4.25 -20.58 -7.95
CA ASN A 29 -5.63 -20.16 -8.21
C ASN A 29 -6.34 -21.27 -9.00
N LEU A 30 -7.68 -21.29 -8.99
CA LEU A 30 -8.46 -22.41 -9.54
C LEU A 30 -8.19 -22.70 -11.03
N ASN A 31 -7.70 -21.71 -11.78
CA ASN A 31 -7.43 -21.83 -13.21
C ASN A 31 -5.94 -22.01 -13.53
N PHE A 32 -5.08 -22.22 -12.52
CA PHE A 32 -3.63 -22.34 -12.64
C PHE A 32 -2.97 -21.19 -13.44
N SER A 33 -3.63 -20.04 -13.47
CA SER A 33 -3.26 -18.93 -14.33
C SER A 33 -2.05 -18.19 -13.75
N ARG A 34 -1.07 -17.88 -14.60
CA ARG A 34 0.04 -17.02 -14.22
C ARG A 34 -0.32 -15.56 -14.48
N ILE A 35 -0.15 -14.73 -13.46
CA ILE A 35 -0.46 -13.31 -13.49
C ILE A 35 0.88 -12.55 -13.42
N PRO A 36 1.12 -11.58 -14.32
CA PRO A 36 2.31 -10.74 -14.23
C PRO A 36 2.38 -9.99 -12.88
N MET A 37 3.57 -10.00 -12.27
CA MET A 37 3.83 -9.22 -11.05
C MET A 37 3.70 -7.72 -11.35
N THR A 38 3.11 -6.98 -10.41
CA THR A 38 3.03 -5.52 -10.44
C THR A 38 3.81 -4.89 -9.29
N LYS A 39 4.02 -3.58 -9.37
CA LYS A 39 4.63 -2.78 -8.30
C LYS A 39 3.83 -1.51 -8.09
N PRO A 40 3.76 -0.97 -6.86
CA PRO A 40 4.40 -1.49 -5.64
C PRO A 40 3.66 -2.67 -5.00
N VAL A 41 4.30 -3.28 -4.01
CA VAL A 41 3.62 -4.06 -2.96
C VAL A 41 3.18 -3.08 -1.89
N LEU A 42 1.88 -3.05 -1.58
CA LEU A 42 1.32 -2.11 -0.61
C LEU A 42 0.97 -2.84 0.70
N THR A 43 1.53 -2.40 1.81
CA THR A 43 1.17 -2.89 3.15
C THR A 43 0.51 -1.77 3.93
N SER A 44 -0.77 -1.93 4.27
CA SER A 44 -1.54 -0.97 5.08
C SER A 44 -1.73 -1.49 6.50
N ILE A 45 -1.67 -0.59 7.47
CA ILE A 45 -2.11 -0.89 8.83
C ILE A 45 -3.63 -0.87 8.89
N VAL A 46 -4.20 -1.84 9.59
CA VAL A 46 -5.61 -1.85 9.98
C VAL A 46 -5.67 -1.74 11.50
N PRO A 47 -5.88 -0.53 12.05
CA PRO A 47 -5.94 -0.33 13.49
C PRO A 47 -7.06 -1.16 14.13
N GLY A 48 -6.79 -1.76 15.30
CA GLY A 48 -7.81 -2.46 16.09
C GLY A 48 -8.34 -3.77 15.49
N SER A 49 -7.75 -4.29 14.41
CA SER A 49 -8.25 -5.47 13.70
C SER A 49 -7.55 -6.79 14.05
N GLY A 50 -6.50 -6.73 14.88
CA GLY A 50 -5.80 -7.92 15.40
C GLY A 50 -6.34 -8.40 16.75
N PRO A 51 -5.92 -9.58 17.23
CA PRO A 51 -6.30 -10.11 18.54
C PRO A 51 -6.06 -9.07 19.65
N LEU A 52 -7.00 -8.93 20.59
CA LEU A 52 -6.92 -7.96 21.70
C LEU A 52 -6.79 -6.48 21.25
N ASN A 53 -7.44 -6.10 20.14
CA ASN A 53 -7.35 -4.76 19.54
C ASN A 53 -5.93 -4.38 19.09
N SER A 54 -5.08 -5.38 18.79
CA SER A 54 -3.78 -5.13 18.19
C SER A 54 -3.91 -4.68 16.72
N SER A 55 -2.82 -4.19 16.14
CA SER A 55 -2.80 -3.84 14.71
C SER A 55 -2.73 -5.11 13.86
N ALA A 56 -3.57 -5.18 12.83
CA ALA A 56 -3.40 -6.13 11.74
C ALA A 56 -2.87 -5.42 10.50
N TYR A 57 -2.44 -6.19 9.50
CA TYR A 57 -1.95 -5.64 8.25
C TYR A 57 -2.70 -6.23 7.06
N SER A 58 -2.92 -5.39 6.05
CA SER A 58 -3.36 -5.82 4.74
C SER A 58 -2.24 -5.62 3.72
N VAL A 59 -1.77 -6.70 3.11
CA VAL A 59 -0.75 -6.68 2.06
C VAL A 59 -1.44 -6.87 0.72
N ARG A 60 -1.16 -6.02 -0.27
CA ARG A 60 -1.90 -6.00 -1.53
C ARG A 60 -0.99 -5.89 -2.76
N PHE A 61 -1.43 -6.55 -3.83
CA PHE A 61 -0.97 -6.34 -5.20
C PHE A 61 -2.08 -5.74 -6.04
N TYR A 62 -1.69 -4.80 -6.90
CA TYR A 62 -2.52 -4.41 -8.03
C TYR A 62 -2.59 -5.55 -9.03
N LEU A 63 -3.76 -5.79 -9.61
CA LEU A 63 -3.89 -6.77 -10.67
C LEU A 63 -3.77 -6.04 -12.01
N PRO A 64 -3.03 -6.57 -13.01
CA PRO A 64 -3.04 -6.01 -14.34
C PRO A 64 -4.48 -5.88 -14.87
N LEU A 65 -4.75 -4.86 -15.68
CA LEU A 65 -6.11 -4.50 -16.14
C LEU A 65 -6.94 -5.70 -16.63
N LYS A 66 -6.31 -6.60 -17.38
CA LYS A 66 -6.93 -7.86 -17.87
C LYS A 66 -7.61 -8.71 -16.79
N PHE A 67 -7.13 -8.65 -15.55
CA PHE A 67 -7.59 -9.48 -14.43
C PHE A 67 -8.42 -8.70 -13.41
N GLN A 68 -8.77 -7.43 -13.67
CA GLN A 68 -9.49 -6.61 -12.68
C GLN A 68 -10.98 -6.89 -12.65
N ASP A 69 -11.59 -7.16 -13.81
CA ASP A 69 -13.02 -7.41 -13.91
C ASP A 69 -13.39 -8.79 -13.39
N ASP A 70 -12.60 -9.80 -13.77
CA ASP A 70 -12.75 -11.19 -13.33
C ASP A 70 -11.38 -11.77 -12.92
N PRO A 71 -10.93 -11.53 -11.67
CA PRO A 71 -9.67 -12.06 -11.18
C PRO A 71 -9.77 -13.58 -10.97
N PRO A 72 -8.73 -14.37 -11.32
CA PRO A 72 -8.70 -15.80 -11.00
C PRO A 72 -8.97 -16.03 -9.52
N VAL A 73 -9.82 -17.00 -9.21
CA VAL A 73 -10.21 -17.29 -7.82
C VAL A 73 -9.01 -17.91 -7.08
N PRO A 74 -8.53 -17.31 -5.98
CA PRO A 74 -7.41 -17.87 -5.22
C PRO A 74 -7.81 -19.19 -4.57
N LEU A 75 -6.82 -20.08 -4.37
CA LEU A 75 -7.04 -21.29 -3.61
C LEU A 75 -7.43 -20.97 -2.15
N PRO A 76 -8.34 -21.72 -1.51
CA PRO A 76 -8.80 -21.43 -0.15
C PRO A 76 -7.66 -21.38 0.89
N GLU A 77 -6.63 -22.20 0.73
CA GLU A 77 -5.52 -22.39 1.67
C GLU A 77 -4.60 -21.16 1.77
N ILE A 78 -4.57 -20.34 0.72
CA ILE A 78 -3.78 -19.10 0.72
C ILE A 78 -4.59 -17.89 1.23
N HIS A 79 -5.88 -18.07 1.56
CA HIS A 79 -6.75 -17.11 2.25
C HIS A 79 -6.75 -15.68 1.66
N LEU A 80 -6.63 -15.54 0.34
CA LEU A 80 -6.64 -14.23 -0.32
C LEU A 80 -8.06 -13.78 -0.67
N LYS A 81 -8.26 -12.47 -0.78
CA LYS A 81 -9.53 -11.89 -1.21
C LYS A 81 -9.30 -10.81 -2.28
N PRO A 82 -10.07 -10.81 -3.38
CA PRO A 82 -10.12 -9.65 -4.26
C PRO A 82 -10.73 -8.48 -3.48
N VAL A 83 -10.17 -7.29 -3.69
CA VAL A 83 -10.64 -6.05 -3.07
C VAL A 83 -10.73 -5.02 -4.18
N ARG A 84 -11.89 -4.37 -4.32
CA ARG A 84 -12.02 -3.17 -5.14
C ARG A 84 -11.50 -2.01 -4.30
N TRP A 85 -10.43 -1.37 -4.78
CA TRP A 85 -9.86 -0.22 -4.13
C TRP A 85 -10.38 1.04 -4.84
N ALA A 86 -11.16 1.86 -4.15
CA ALA A 86 -11.68 3.11 -4.71
C ALA A 86 -10.55 4.16 -4.77
N GLY A 87 -10.49 4.92 -5.86
CA GLY A 87 -9.55 6.04 -5.97
C GLY A 87 -9.73 6.98 -4.78
N HIS A 88 -8.61 7.32 -4.13
CA HIS A 88 -8.56 8.18 -2.97
C HIS A 88 -7.26 9.01 -3.02
N CYS A 89 -7.26 10.13 -2.31
CA CYS A 89 -6.11 11.01 -2.25
C CYS A 89 -5.19 10.63 -1.11
N VAL A 90 -3.90 10.51 -1.42
CA VAL A 90 -2.85 10.19 -0.46
C VAL A 90 -1.75 11.23 -0.51
N ALA A 91 -1.29 11.69 0.63
CA ALA A 91 -0.01 12.37 0.76
C ALA A 91 1.12 11.34 0.74
N VAL A 92 2.18 11.60 -0.04
CA VAL A 92 3.27 10.65 -0.26
C VAL A 92 4.61 11.24 0.18
N SER A 93 5.38 10.44 0.93
CA SER A 93 6.80 10.72 1.22
C SER A 93 7.67 9.53 0.84
N LYS A 94 8.79 9.80 0.16
CA LYS A 94 9.77 8.80 -0.26
C LYS A 94 10.86 8.60 0.78
N PHE A 95 11.25 7.36 1.00
CA PHE A 95 12.38 7.01 1.85
C PHE A 95 13.19 5.83 1.29
N SER A 96 14.47 5.79 1.65
CA SER A 96 15.43 4.80 1.16
C SER A 96 15.69 3.67 2.17
N GLY A 97 16.42 2.64 1.73
CA GLY A 97 16.77 1.49 2.56
C GLY A 97 15.66 0.45 2.67
N PHE A 98 15.78 -0.45 3.64
CA PHE A 98 14.77 -1.48 3.88
C PHE A 98 13.64 -0.94 4.76
N ALA A 99 12.39 -1.14 4.32
CA ALA A 99 11.22 -0.94 5.18
C ALA A 99 11.20 -2.02 6.28
N ARG A 100 11.27 -1.59 7.54
CA ARG A 100 11.36 -2.41 8.74
C ARG A 100 10.54 -1.76 9.85
N ASP A 101 10.16 -2.54 10.86
CA ASP A 101 9.37 -2.05 11.99
C ASP A 101 9.98 -0.79 12.64
N ARG A 102 11.32 -0.75 12.74
CA ARG A 102 12.07 0.34 13.36
C ARG A 102 12.05 1.68 12.61
N ASN A 103 11.70 1.71 11.32
CA ASN A 103 11.77 2.93 10.51
C ASN A 103 10.44 3.32 9.86
N VAL A 104 9.55 2.38 9.52
CA VAL A 104 8.29 2.73 8.83
C VAL A 104 7.42 3.68 9.66
N VAL A 105 7.34 3.46 10.98
CA VAL A 105 6.61 4.34 11.90
C VAL A 105 7.22 5.76 11.89
N LYS A 106 8.55 5.86 11.94
CA LYS A 106 9.25 7.15 11.95
C LYS A 106 9.05 7.94 10.66
N GLU A 107 9.05 7.26 9.52
CA GLU A 107 8.79 7.91 8.22
C GLU A 107 7.32 8.35 8.10
N ALA A 108 6.38 7.58 8.65
CA ALA A 108 4.98 7.98 8.75
C ALA A 108 4.78 9.19 9.67
N GLU A 109 5.37 9.19 10.87
CA GLU A 109 5.32 10.31 11.81
C GLU A 109 5.90 11.60 11.20
N LYS A 110 7.01 11.51 10.46
CA LYS A 110 7.58 12.67 9.74
C LYS A 110 6.60 13.24 8.71
N LEU A 111 5.91 12.38 7.97
CA LEU A 111 4.90 12.78 6.99
C LEU A 111 3.68 13.42 7.66
N VAL A 112 3.15 12.81 8.73
CA VAL A 112 2.03 13.39 9.50
C VAL A 112 2.43 14.75 10.11
N ALA A 113 3.65 14.88 10.64
CA ALA A 113 4.14 16.14 11.18
C ALA A 113 4.39 17.23 10.11
N SER A 114 4.67 16.86 8.85
CA SER A 114 4.70 17.83 7.76
C SER A 114 3.30 18.26 7.34
N LEU A 115 2.33 17.33 7.31
CA LEU A 115 0.92 17.61 7.02
C LEU A 115 0.27 18.52 8.07
N ALA A 116 0.58 18.36 9.35
CA ALA A 116 0.04 19.21 10.42
C ALA A 116 0.40 20.70 10.29
N ARG A 117 1.40 21.04 9.46
CA ARG A 117 1.85 22.42 9.19
C ARG A 117 1.29 23.01 7.90
N SER A 118 0.36 22.29 7.27
CA SER A 118 -0.24 22.63 5.97
C SER A 118 -1.76 22.73 6.10
N SER A 119 -2.48 22.96 4.99
CA SER A 119 -3.94 22.86 4.96
C SER A 119 -4.46 21.42 5.15
N TRP A 120 -3.61 20.40 5.09
CA TRP A 120 -3.97 18.99 5.17
C TRP A 120 -4.07 18.43 6.61
N VAL A 121 -4.49 19.24 7.58
CA VAL A 121 -4.48 18.91 9.03
C VAL A 121 -5.40 17.75 9.39
N ASN A 122 -6.43 17.47 8.59
CA ASN A 122 -7.39 16.38 8.81
C ASN A 122 -6.90 15.05 8.23
N SER A 123 -5.64 14.69 8.45
CA SER A 123 -5.08 13.39 8.03
C SER A 123 -5.38 12.30 9.04
N THR A 124 -5.69 11.08 8.57
CA THR A 124 -5.86 9.93 9.47
C THR A 124 -4.53 9.45 10.03
N SER A 125 -4.55 8.75 11.17
CA SER A 125 -3.34 8.08 11.72
C SER A 125 -3.01 6.77 11.00
N ALA A 126 -3.89 6.30 10.10
CA ALA A 126 -3.63 5.12 9.29
C ALA A 126 -2.66 5.48 8.16
N TYR A 127 -1.69 4.59 7.91
CA TYR A 127 -0.74 4.75 6.83
C TYR A 127 -0.53 3.44 6.08
N SER A 128 -0.06 3.58 4.84
CA SER A 128 0.37 2.48 4.00
C SER A 128 1.83 2.67 3.60
N VAL A 129 2.53 1.55 3.37
CA VAL A 129 3.90 1.55 2.87
C VAL A 129 3.93 0.86 1.52
N ALA A 130 4.35 1.60 0.49
CA ALA A 130 4.54 1.10 -0.86
C ALA A 130 6.00 0.71 -1.09
N GLN A 131 6.26 -0.55 -1.42
CA GLN A 131 7.60 -1.08 -1.67
C GLN A 131 7.75 -1.49 -3.15
N TYR A 132 8.68 -0.85 -3.86
CA TYR A 132 8.83 -0.99 -5.32
C TYR A 132 9.87 -2.02 -5.73
N ASP A 133 10.80 -2.34 -4.83
CA ASP A 133 11.99 -3.11 -5.16
C ASP A 133 11.92 -4.55 -4.66
N SER A 134 12.60 -5.43 -5.40
CA SER A 134 12.79 -6.83 -5.02
C SER A 134 13.51 -6.96 -3.67
N PRO A 135 13.26 -8.03 -2.89
CA PRO A 135 14.02 -8.33 -1.69
C PRO A 135 15.53 -8.50 -1.95
N PHE A 136 15.93 -8.84 -3.17
CA PHE A 136 17.34 -9.00 -3.56
C PHE A 136 18.04 -7.69 -3.94
N LYS A 137 17.29 -6.59 -4.08
CA LYS A 137 17.89 -5.26 -4.32
C LYS A 137 18.38 -4.69 -2.99
N LEU A 138 19.70 -4.61 -2.83
CA LEU A 138 20.34 -4.18 -1.58
C LEU A 138 20.54 -2.65 -1.47
N ILE A 139 20.85 -1.97 -2.58
CA ILE A 139 21.16 -0.53 -2.62
C ILE A 139 20.17 0.21 -3.54
N GLY A 140 19.96 1.51 -3.28
CA GLY A 140 19.09 2.34 -4.12
C GLY A 140 17.63 1.91 -4.09
N ARG A 141 17.19 1.43 -2.91
CA ARG A 141 15.81 1.02 -2.66
C ARG A 141 14.90 2.24 -2.58
N VAL A 142 13.74 2.18 -3.24
CA VAL A 142 12.68 3.17 -3.19
C VAL A 142 11.49 2.58 -2.46
N ASN A 143 11.07 3.25 -1.39
CA ASN A 143 9.82 3.00 -0.71
C ASN A 143 9.10 4.33 -0.51
N GLU A 144 7.80 4.25 -0.30
CA GLU A 144 6.96 5.41 0.00
C GLU A 144 6.08 5.11 1.20
N VAL A 145 5.84 6.13 2.03
CA VAL A 145 4.76 6.14 3.02
C VAL A 145 3.63 6.97 2.46
N TRP A 146 2.42 6.44 2.56
CA TRP A 146 1.17 7.05 2.11
C TRP A 146 0.26 7.29 3.31
N VAL A 147 -0.32 8.47 3.39
CA VAL A 147 -1.32 8.86 4.40
C VAL A 147 -2.53 9.42 3.66
N ASP A 148 -3.72 8.91 3.99
CA ASP A 148 -4.97 9.38 3.39
C ASP A 148 -5.25 10.83 3.79
N VAL A 149 -5.64 11.65 2.83
CA VAL A 149 -6.00 13.05 3.01
C VAL A 149 -7.38 13.33 2.43
N ASP A 150 -8.18 14.14 3.12
CA ASP A 150 -9.47 14.59 2.60
C ASP A 150 -9.27 15.51 1.39
N GLY A 151 -9.77 15.08 0.23
CA GLY A 151 -9.65 15.78 -1.04
C GLY A 151 -10.69 16.89 -1.27
N SER A 152 -11.47 17.27 -0.25
CA SER A 152 -12.58 18.24 -0.39
C SER A 152 -12.13 19.66 -0.78
N GLU A 153 -10.88 20.03 -0.49
CA GLU A 153 -10.31 21.36 -0.73
C GLU A 153 -9.32 21.45 -1.90
N LEU A 154 -9.09 20.37 -2.66
CA LEU A 154 -8.16 20.36 -3.80
C LEU A 154 -8.91 20.08 -5.11
N ASP A 155 -8.88 21.04 -6.04
CA ASP A 155 -9.44 20.84 -7.39
C ASP A 155 -8.77 19.68 -8.14
N ASP A 156 -7.49 19.37 -7.86
CA ASP A 156 -6.73 18.26 -8.44
C ASP A 156 -7.13 16.87 -7.90
N CYS A 157 -7.75 16.81 -6.72
CA CYS A 157 -8.31 15.58 -6.14
C CYS A 157 -9.75 15.28 -6.62
N ARG A 158 -10.40 16.24 -7.31
CA ARG A 158 -11.77 16.10 -7.81
C ARG A 158 -11.85 15.45 -9.19
N SER A 159 -10.74 15.37 -9.94
CA SER A 159 -10.74 14.70 -11.24
C SER A 159 -10.65 13.19 -11.08
N ASN A 160 -11.67 12.47 -11.55
CA ASN A 160 -11.79 11.00 -11.64
C ASN A 160 -10.70 10.36 -12.56
N GLY A 161 -9.43 10.55 -12.24
CA GLY A 161 -8.33 10.07 -13.04
C GLY A 161 -7.02 10.08 -12.26
N ILE A 162 -6.25 9.01 -12.43
CA ILE A 162 -4.90 8.85 -11.90
C ILE A 162 -4.03 9.97 -12.48
N GLN A 163 -3.72 10.99 -11.69
CA GLN A 163 -2.70 11.97 -12.05
C GLN A 163 -1.60 12.01 -11.00
N VAL A 164 -0.36 11.83 -11.48
CA VAL A 164 0.86 12.06 -10.72
C VAL A 164 1.32 13.49 -11.02
N VAL A 165 0.85 14.47 -10.25
CA VAL A 165 1.29 15.86 -10.39
C VAL A 165 2.57 16.05 -9.58
N ARG A 166 3.67 16.34 -10.27
CA ARG A 166 4.92 16.79 -9.65
C ARG A 166 4.98 18.31 -9.79
N ASN A 167 4.61 19.05 -8.74
CA ASN A 167 4.88 20.48 -8.67
C ASN A 167 5.90 20.80 -7.57
N ALA A 168 6.69 21.81 -7.89
CA ALA A 168 7.97 22.13 -7.29
C ALA A 168 7.86 22.87 -5.96
N GLU A 169 7.67 22.13 -4.86
CA GLU A 169 8.17 22.45 -3.52
C GLU A 169 8.59 21.13 -2.83
N PRO A 170 9.70 21.07 -2.07
CA PRO A 170 10.49 19.84 -2.02
C PRO A 170 9.96 18.71 -1.12
N THR A 171 8.82 18.84 -0.45
CA THR A 171 8.54 17.91 0.68
C THR A 171 7.13 17.36 0.81
N LEU A 172 6.18 17.73 -0.04
CA LEU A 172 4.85 17.12 0.05
C LEU A 172 4.11 17.10 -1.29
N THR A 173 3.66 15.92 -1.69
CA THR A 173 2.88 15.74 -2.92
C THR A 173 1.68 14.86 -2.60
N ALA A 174 0.48 15.38 -2.86
CA ALA A 174 -0.76 14.61 -2.83
C ALA A 174 -0.98 13.96 -4.19
N LEU A 175 -1.27 12.66 -4.22
CA LEU A 175 -1.48 11.88 -5.44
C LEU A 175 -2.79 11.10 -5.34
N VAL A 176 -3.46 10.90 -6.48
CA VAL A 176 -4.55 9.93 -6.59
C VAL A 176 -3.92 8.55 -6.76
N SER A 177 -4.11 7.66 -5.78
CA SER A 177 -3.63 6.28 -5.87
C SER A 177 -4.64 5.39 -6.59
N PRO A 178 -4.26 4.74 -7.72
CA PRO A 178 -5.01 3.60 -8.26
C PRO A 178 -4.70 2.26 -7.59
N PHE A 179 -3.73 2.25 -6.68
CA PHE A 179 -3.41 1.11 -5.82
C PHE A 179 -4.35 1.04 -4.64
#